data_AF-A0AB37KJF2-F1
#
_entry.id   AF-A0AB37KJF2-F1
#
_cell.length_a   1.000
_cell.length_b   1.000
_cell.length_c   1.000
_cell.angle_alpha   90.00
_cell.angle_beta   90.00
_cell.angle_gamma   90.00
#
_symmetry.space_group_name_H-M   'P 1'
#
loop_
_entity.id
_entity.type
_entity.pdbx_description
1 polymer ?
#
loop_
_entity_poly.entity_id
_entity_poly.type
_entity_poly.pdbx_seq_one_letter_code
_entity_poly.pdbx_strand_id
1 'polypeptide(L)'
;MNLKHRVQNFWKYFETVQSTIEQALQEGDQHELDHLLEDLNHRLATIVGTKMELEMNENGFYEMTFPSGGDKNVQFCSALLVKDAPEQLKENWILNPWRPPLSQKAMNSYIDVKGKRYGGADFKIYYKINEALKMLDIEVYCEALKDMEEDYRNRLVAYMLELFIGELELEARINSITIIDTPSDEENVCLLPNFYEDICDIIIDEEWSEYHDPTTIYMAYKLDEKLPSETLRKDMKMIITTNPQLQEELLNQEYQSCKDMKERGAEYGYLFYEVLYEDEKEALLRQQLEKEINKLFYDMSLARTIGGAIGIHYSYIDVAVFDIDGFKIALEKLNEKLSFKIYYRSFLEN
;
A
#
# COMPACT_ATOMS: atom_id res chain seq x y z
N MET A 1 -19.11 11.56 8.04
CA MET A 1 -18.74 10.30 8.71
C MET A 1 -17.29 10.00 8.39
N ASN A 2 -16.45 9.84 9.41
CA ASN A 2 -15.02 9.54 9.26
C ASN A 2 -14.80 8.10 8.74
N LEU A 3 -13.59 7.79 8.27
CA LEU A 3 -13.26 6.49 7.68
C LEU A 3 -13.41 5.35 8.70
N LYS A 4 -12.92 5.54 9.93
CA LYS A 4 -13.06 4.54 11.01
C LYS A 4 -14.49 4.07 11.18
N HIS A 5 -15.46 4.99 11.23
CA HIS A 5 -16.86 4.62 11.40
C HIS A 5 -17.46 3.98 10.13
N ARG A 6 -17.01 4.38 8.93
CA ARG A 6 -17.39 3.72 7.67
C ARG A 6 -16.93 2.26 7.64
N VAL A 7 -15.68 1.99 8.03
CA VAL A 7 -15.11 0.64 8.15
C VAL A 7 -15.91 -0.23 9.12
N GLN A 8 -16.22 0.29 10.31
CA GLN A 8 -17.04 -0.42 11.30
C GLN A 8 -18.44 -0.77 10.77
N ASN A 9 -19.07 0.15 10.03
CA ASN A 9 -20.39 -0.08 9.46
C ASN A 9 -20.34 -1.07 8.28
N PHE A 10 -19.25 -1.08 7.51
CA PHE A 10 -19.03 -2.10 6.48
C PHE A 10 -18.97 -3.50 7.11
N TRP A 11 -18.17 -3.70 8.17
CA TRP A 11 -18.05 -5.02 8.80
C TRP A 11 -19.36 -5.51 9.41
N LYS A 12 -20.10 -4.63 10.10
CA LYS A 12 -21.45 -4.97 10.61
C LYS A 12 -22.40 -5.42 9.50
N TYR A 13 -22.28 -4.84 8.31
CA TYR A 13 -23.08 -5.25 7.17
C TYR A 13 -22.59 -6.59 6.60
N PHE A 14 -21.28 -6.77 6.46
CA PHE A 14 -20.67 -8.02 6.02
C PHE A 14 -21.10 -9.21 6.88
N GLU A 15 -21.11 -9.07 8.22
CA GLU A 15 -21.57 -10.11 9.16
C GLU A 15 -23.02 -10.57 8.89
N THR A 16 -23.88 -9.72 8.32
CA THR A 16 -25.28 -10.10 8.00
C THR A 16 -25.41 -10.98 6.76
N VAL A 17 -24.41 -10.98 5.89
CA VAL A 17 -24.39 -11.74 4.63
C VAL A 17 -23.30 -12.80 4.60
N GLN A 18 -22.41 -12.82 5.59
CA GLN A 18 -21.26 -13.72 5.69
C GLN A 18 -21.64 -15.19 5.45
N SER A 19 -22.65 -15.72 6.16
CA SER A 19 -23.04 -17.13 6.02
C SER A 19 -23.50 -17.50 4.61
N THR A 20 -24.15 -16.56 3.91
CA THR A 20 -24.60 -16.76 2.52
C THR A 20 -23.42 -16.75 1.56
N ILE A 21 -22.43 -15.88 1.79
CA ILE A 21 -21.17 -15.88 1.03
C ILE A 21 -20.42 -17.19 1.21
N GLU A 22 -20.28 -17.65 2.46
CA GLU A 22 -19.62 -18.90 2.80
C GLU A 22 -20.30 -20.09 2.11
N GLN A 23 -21.63 -20.14 2.14
CA GLN A 23 -22.39 -21.17 1.43
C GLN A 23 -22.18 -21.11 -0.10
N ALA A 24 -22.25 -19.93 -0.70
CA ALA A 24 -22.05 -19.76 -2.14
C ALA A 24 -20.64 -20.20 -2.57
N LEU A 25 -19.60 -19.88 -1.78
CA LEU A 25 -18.23 -20.33 -2.00
C LEU A 25 -18.11 -21.85 -1.93
N GLN A 26 -18.73 -22.49 -0.93
CA GLN A 26 -18.71 -23.95 -0.78
C GLN A 26 -19.44 -24.69 -1.90
N GLU A 27 -20.57 -24.14 -2.37
CA GLU A 27 -21.40 -24.73 -3.41
C GLU A 27 -20.88 -24.41 -4.83
N GLY A 28 -19.91 -23.49 -4.95
CA GLY A 28 -19.43 -22.99 -6.24
C GLY A 28 -20.49 -22.18 -6.99
N ASP A 29 -21.43 -21.55 -6.28
CA ASP A 29 -22.49 -20.74 -6.87
C ASP A 29 -21.97 -19.34 -7.20
N GLN A 30 -21.34 -19.22 -8.37
CA GLN A 30 -20.80 -17.94 -8.84
C GLN A 30 -21.87 -16.88 -9.03
N HIS A 31 -23.10 -17.26 -9.39
CA HIS A 31 -24.17 -16.28 -9.64
C HIS A 31 -24.62 -15.61 -8.35
N GLU A 32 -24.83 -16.39 -7.28
CA GLU A 32 -25.16 -15.83 -5.96
C GLU A 32 -23.99 -15.01 -5.40
N LEU A 33 -22.76 -15.51 -5.56
CA LEU A 33 -21.56 -14.78 -5.13
C LEU A 33 -21.44 -13.41 -5.81
N ASP A 34 -21.60 -13.35 -7.14
CA ASP A 34 -21.55 -12.11 -7.91
C ASP A 34 -22.62 -11.10 -7.46
N HIS A 35 -23.84 -11.58 -7.20
CA HIS A 35 -24.94 -10.75 -6.70
C HIS A 35 -24.64 -10.17 -5.30
N LEU A 36 -24.14 -10.99 -4.37
CA LEU A 36 -23.75 -10.54 -3.01
C LEU A 36 -22.60 -9.53 -3.07
N LEU A 37 -21.64 -9.78 -3.96
CA LEU A 37 -20.47 -8.93 -4.14
C LEU A 37 -20.80 -7.58 -4.77
N GLU A 38 -21.90 -7.43 -5.51
CA GLU A 38 -22.26 -6.16 -6.15
C GLU A 38 -22.44 -5.02 -5.13
N ASP A 39 -23.30 -5.21 -4.11
CA ASP A 39 -23.52 -4.18 -3.07
C ASP A 39 -22.29 -3.98 -2.19
N LEU A 40 -21.62 -5.07 -1.80
CA LEU A 40 -20.40 -5.01 -0.98
C LEU A 40 -19.29 -4.23 -1.69
N ASN A 41 -19.06 -4.50 -2.96
CA ASN A 41 -18.04 -3.82 -3.75
C ASN A 41 -18.40 -2.37 -4.07
N HIS A 42 -19.69 -2.05 -4.26
CA HIS A 42 -20.12 -0.66 -4.37
C HIS A 42 -19.79 0.11 -3.08
N ARG A 43 -20.00 -0.49 -1.89
CA ARG A 43 -19.62 0.12 -0.61
C ARG A 43 -18.11 0.27 -0.50
N LEU A 44 -17.34 -0.78 -0.76
CA LEU A 44 -15.87 -0.74 -0.65
C LEU A 44 -15.26 0.31 -1.58
N ALA A 45 -15.77 0.46 -2.81
CA ALA A 45 -15.29 1.49 -3.73
C ALA A 45 -15.41 2.90 -3.12
N THR A 46 -16.47 3.17 -2.34
CA THR A 46 -16.67 4.48 -1.68
C THR A 46 -15.93 4.65 -0.36
N ILE A 47 -15.58 3.55 0.33
CA ILE A 47 -14.96 3.58 1.66
C ILE A 47 -13.45 3.51 1.54
N VAL A 48 -12.95 2.50 0.83
CA VAL A 48 -11.51 2.21 0.71
C VAL A 48 -10.96 2.46 -0.69
N GLY A 49 -11.82 2.52 -1.72
CA GLY A 49 -11.39 2.75 -3.10
C GLY A 49 -11.04 1.48 -3.87
N THR A 50 -11.47 0.30 -3.39
CA THR A 50 -11.24 -0.98 -4.06
C THR A 50 -12.48 -1.89 -3.98
N LYS A 51 -12.37 -3.09 -4.54
CA LYS A 51 -13.30 -4.21 -4.43
C LYS A 51 -12.65 -5.33 -3.61
N MET A 52 -13.45 -6.27 -3.11
CA MET A 52 -12.93 -7.50 -2.54
C MET A 52 -12.82 -8.60 -3.60
N GLU A 53 -11.81 -9.44 -3.46
CA GLU A 53 -11.64 -10.72 -4.16
C GLU A 53 -11.85 -11.83 -3.11
N LEU A 54 -12.69 -12.82 -3.44
CA LEU A 54 -13.01 -13.93 -2.56
C LEU A 54 -12.53 -15.24 -3.17
N GLU A 55 -11.80 -16.03 -2.40
CA GLU A 55 -11.27 -17.33 -2.80
C GLU A 55 -11.48 -18.36 -1.68
N MET A 56 -11.53 -19.66 -2.03
CA MET A 56 -11.46 -20.74 -1.06
C MET A 56 -10.05 -21.33 -1.11
N ASN A 57 -9.28 -21.11 -0.05
CA ASN A 57 -7.90 -21.58 0.03
C ASN A 57 -7.87 -23.12 0.07
N GLU A 58 -6.78 -23.74 -0.41
CA GLU A 58 -6.62 -25.21 -0.43
C GLU A 58 -6.74 -25.85 0.95
N ASN A 59 -6.42 -25.08 2.01
CA ASN A 59 -6.54 -25.51 3.40
C ASN A 59 -7.97 -25.42 3.96
N GLY A 60 -8.96 -25.04 3.15
CA GLY A 60 -10.37 -24.94 3.55
C GLY A 60 -10.74 -23.65 4.27
N PHE A 61 -9.83 -22.69 4.37
CA PHE A 61 -10.11 -21.33 4.86
C PHE A 61 -10.72 -20.48 3.74
N TYR A 62 -11.60 -19.55 4.11
CA TYR A 62 -12.03 -18.50 3.20
C TYR A 62 -10.95 -17.43 3.13
N GLU A 63 -10.72 -16.87 1.95
CA GLU A 63 -9.74 -15.83 1.74
C GLU A 63 -10.41 -14.60 1.13
N MET A 64 -10.13 -13.44 1.71
CA MET A 64 -10.63 -12.15 1.26
C MET A 64 -9.47 -11.20 1.05
N THR A 65 -9.33 -10.72 -0.18
CA THR A 65 -8.23 -9.84 -0.59
C THR A 65 -8.77 -8.49 -1.06
N PHE A 66 -8.14 -7.41 -0.62
CA PHE A 66 -8.48 -6.04 -1.00
C PHE A 66 -7.37 -5.42 -1.86
N PRO A 67 -7.31 -5.71 -3.16
CA PRO A 67 -6.20 -5.25 -3.99
C PRO A 67 -6.14 -3.73 -4.07
N SER A 68 -4.96 -3.14 -3.90
CA SER A 68 -4.82 -1.67 -3.95
C SER A 68 -4.45 -1.15 -5.34
N GLY A 69 -3.89 -2.00 -6.20
CA GLY A 69 -3.33 -1.58 -7.49
C GLY A 69 -2.18 -0.59 -7.35
N GLY A 70 -1.46 -0.62 -6.21
CA GLY A 70 -0.36 0.31 -5.91
C GLY A 70 -0.79 1.68 -5.39
N ASP A 71 -2.10 1.98 -5.27
CA ASP A 71 -2.57 3.24 -4.71
C ASP A 71 -2.35 3.27 -3.18
N LYS A 72 -1.44 4.14 -2.72
CA LYS A 72 -1.12 4.31 -1.29
C LYS A 72 -2.32 4.68 -0.44
N ASN A 73 -3.25 5.51 -0.93
CA ASN A 73 -4.46 5.85 -0.19
C ASN A 73 -5.31 4.59 0.04
N VAL A 74 -5.45 3.76 -0.99
CA VAL A 74 -6.18 2.50 -0.90
C VAL A 74 -5.46 1.55 0.05
N GLN A 75 -4.14 1.39 -0.05
CA GLN A 75 -3.37 0.56 0.89
C GLN A 75 -3.57 0.98 2.36
N PHE A 76 -3.49 2.27 2.68
CA PHE A 76 -3.74 2.73 4.05
C PHE A 76 -5.17 2.46 4.53
N CYS A 77 -6.16 2.63 3.65
CA CYS A 77 -7.56 2.40 3.96
C CYS A 77 -7.87 0.89 4.11
N SER A 78 -7.31 0.04 3.24
CA SER A 78 -7.44 -1.42 3.30
C SER A 78 -6.72 -2.00 4.52
N ALA A 79 -5.55 -1.44 4.90
CA ALA A 79 -4.86 -1.82 6.13
C ALA A 79 -5.73 -1.55 7.37
N LEU A 80 -6.40 -0.38 7.42
CA LEU A 80 -7.36 -0.08 8.49
C LEU A 80 -8.57 -1.02 8.44
N LEU A 81 -9.11 -1.29 7.25
CA LEU A 81 -10.24 -2.18 7.03
C LEU A 81 -9.96 -3.57 7.63
N VAL A 82 -8.84 -4.19 7.27
CA VAL A 82 -8.44 -5.51 7.78
C VAL A 82 -8.11 -5.48 9.28
N LYS A 83 -7.43 -4.42 9.76
CA LYS A 83 -7.13 -4.27 11.18
C LYS A 83 -8.40 -4.29 12.04
N ASP A 84 -9.41 -3.54 11.61
CA ASP A 84 -10.68 -3.37 12.34
C ASP A 84 -11.73 -4.45 11.99
N ALA A 85 -11.33 -5.51 11.28
CA ALA A 85 -12.20 -6.66 11.05
C ALA A 85 -12.60 -7.34 12.37
N PRO A 86 -13.84 -7.86 12.50
CA PRO A 86 -14.28 -8.59 13.68
C PRO A 86 -13.34 -9.74 14.02
N GLU A 87 -12.99 -9.90 15.29
CA GLU A 87 -12.06 -10.95 15.73
C GLU A 87 -12.58 -12.36 15.43
N GLN A 88 -13.89 -12.57 15.50
CA GLN A 88 -14.53 -13.85 15.15
C GLN A 88 -14.35 -14.21 13.68
N LEU A 89 -14.25 -13.21 12.79
CA LEU A 89 -14.06 -13.46 11.36
C LEU A 89 -12.68 -14.08 11.10
N LYS A 90 -11.65 -13.62 11.84
CA LYS A 90 -10.26 -14.07 11.73
C LYS A 90 -10.04 -15.54 12.14
N GLU A 91 -11.05 -16.19 12.73
CA GLU A 91 -10.98 -17.62 13.06
C GLU A 91 -11.04 -18.51 11.82
N ASN A 92 -11.82 -18.11 10.80
CA ASN A 92 -12.09 -18.91 9.59
C ASN A 92 -11.74 -18.19 8.28
N TRP A 93 -11.35 -16.92 8.35
CA TRP A 93 -11.01 -16.09 7.21
C TRP A 93 -9.56 -15.61 7.24
N ILE A 94 -8.89 -15.73 6.11
CA ILE A 94 -7.63 -15.05 5.80
C ILE A 94 -8.00 -13.70 5.18
N LEU A 95 -7.57 -12.60 5.80
CA LEU A 95 -7.88 -11.24 5.35
C LEU A 95 -6.59 -10.55 4.88
N ASN A 96 -6.52 -10.27 3.59
CA ASN A 96 -5.35 -9.64 2.97
C ASN A 96 -5.68 -8.17 2.60
N PRO A 97 -4.99 -7.18 3.20
CA PRO A 97 -5.21 -5.76 2.89
C PRO A 97 -4.67 -5.31 1.53
N TRP A 98 -3.96 -6.18 0.84
CA TRP A 98 -3.39 -6.04 -0.51
C TRP A 98 -3.19 -7.43 -1.09
N ARG A 99 -2.95 -7.55 -2.41
CA ARG A 99 -2.81 -8.86 -3.04
C ARG A 99 -1.55 -9.61 -2.59
N PRO A 100 -1.68 -10.85 -2.07
CA PRO A 100 -0.53 -11.73 -1.81
C PRO A 100 0.01 -12.33 -3.12
N PRO A 101 1.27 -12.79 -3.13
CA PRO A 101 1.84 -13.52 -4.26
C PRO A 101 1.09 -14.83 -4.52
N LEU A 102 1.18 -15.33 -5.76
CA LEU A 102 0.71 -16.66 -6.17
C LEU A 102 -0.75 -16.99 -5.79
N SER A 103 -1.65 -16.01 -5.87
CA SER A 103 -3.08 -16.26 -5.59
C SER A 103 -3.69 -17.31 -6.54
N GLN A 104 -4.83 -17.92 -6.17
CA GLN A 104 -5.50 -18.84 -7.09
C GLN A 104 -5.89 -18.14 -8.39
N LYS A 105 -6.26 -16.85 -8.30
CA LYS A 105 -6.47 -16.01 -9.46
C LYS A 105 -5.23 -15.94 -10.37
N ALA A 106 -4.02 -15.89 -9.84
CA ALA A 106 -2.79 -15.88 -10.63
C ALA A 106 -2.67 -17.16 -11.48
N MET A 107 -2.87 -18.33 -10.87
CA MET A 107 -2.74 -19.62 -11.55
C MET A 107 -3.81 -19.86 -12.63
N ASN A 108 -4.99 -19.27 -12.45
CA ASN A 108 -6.11 -19.40 -13.38
C ASN A 108 -6.20 -18.26 -14.41
N SER A 109 -5.32 -17.25 -14.32
CA SER A 109 -5.32 -16.12 -15.24
C SER A 109 -4.66 -16.48 -16.58
N TYR A 110 -5.35 -16.16 -17.67
CA TYR A 110 -4.83 -16.32 -19.02
C TYR A 110 -5.28 -15.17 -19.93
N ILE A 111 -4.45 -14.89 -20.93
CA ILE A 111 -4.71 -13.93 -21.99
C ILE A 111 -5.09 -14.71 -23.24
N ASP A 112 -6.20 -14.36 -23.88
CA ASP A 112 -6.56 -14.90 -25.18
C ASP A 112 -6.12 -13.92 -26.28
N VAL A 113 -5.17 -14.35 -27.12
CA VAL A 113 -4.76 -13.61 -28.31
C VAL A 113 -4.93 -14.48 -29.53
N LYS A 114 -5.82 -14.06 -30.44
CA LYS A 114 -6.10 -14.76 -31.70
C LYS A 114 -6.47 -16.25 -31.49
N GLY A 115 -7.15 -16.59 -30.39
CA GLY A 115 -7.58 -17.96 -30.08
C GLY A 115 -6.51 -18.85 -29.45
N LYS A 116 -5.33 -18.29 -29.11
CA LYS A 116 -4.30 -18.96 -28.29
C LYS A 116 -4.31 -18.36 -26.89
N ARG A 117 -4.33 -19.23 -25.87
CA ARG A 117 -4.26 -18.86 -24.46
C ARG A 117 -2.81 -18.79 -24.01
N TYR A 118 -2.50 -17.75 -23.25
CA TYR A 118 -1.20 -17.52 -22.64
C TYR A 118 -1.39 -17.33 -21.14
N GLY A 119 -0.81 -18.20 -20.32
CA GLY A 119 -0.80 -18.09 -18.86
C GLY A 119 0.54 -17.60 -18.34
N GLY A 120 0.74 -17.58 -17.01
CA GLY A 120 2.00 -17.16 -16.41
C GLY A 120 3.23 -17.91 -16.95
N ALA A 121 3.11 -19.21 -17.23
CA ALA A 121 4.20 -20.03 -17.77
C ALA A 121 4.67 -19.62 -19.18
N ASP A 122 3.92 -18.78 -19.89
CA ASP A 122 4.31 -18.24 -21.19
C ASP A 122 5.13 -16.94 -21.08
N PHE A 123 5.22 -16.36 -19.88
CA PHE A 123 6.00 -15.16 -19.58
C PHE A 123 7.39 -15.55 -19.10
N LYS A 124 8.41 -15.04 -19.80
CA LYS A 124 9.81 -15.09 -19.35
C LYS A 124 10.16 -13.75 -18.71
N ILE A 125 10.75 -13.83 -17.53
CA ILE A 125 11.27 -12.68 -16.79
C ILE A 125 12.78 -12.80 -16.79
N TYR A 126 13.44 -11.82 -17.37
CA TYR A 126 14.88 -11.64 -17.27
C TYR A 126 15.13 -10.54 -16.25
N TYR A 127 16.15 -10.66 -15.42
CA TYR A 127 16.37 -9.68 -14.36
C TYR A 127 17.84 -9.37 -14.08
N LYS A 128 18.09 -8.14 -13.65
CA LYS A 128 19.38 -7.67 -13.14
C LYS A 128 19.21 -7.15 -11.74
N ILE A 129 20.18 -7.47 -10.88
CA ILE A 129 20.25 -6.94 -9.53
C ILE A 129 20.82 -5.53 -9.59
N ASN A 130 20.04 -4.57 -9.11
CA ASN A 130 20.47 -3.20 -8.90
C ASN A 130 20.95 -3.04 -7.45
N GLU A 131 22.23 -3.31 -7.24
CA GLU A 131 22.93 -3.24 -5.94
C GLU A 131 22.72 -1.90 -5.21
N ALA A 132 22.70 -0.79 -5.96
CA ALA A 132 22.58 0.54 -5.38
C ALA A 132 21.19 0.80 -4.79
N LEU A 133 20.15 0.30 -5.45
CA LEU A 133 18.76 0.47 -5.03
C LEU A 133 18.25 -0.70 -4.19
N LYS A 134 18.95 -1.84 -4.19
CA LYS A 134 18.49 -3.12 -3.63
C LYS A 134 17.15 -3.55 -4.22
N MET A 135 17.07 -3.47 -5.55
CA MET A 135 15.90 -3.77 -6.35
C MET A 135 16.32 -4.49 -7.64
N LEU A 136 15.35 -4.95 -8.42
CA LEU A 136 15.51 -5.64 -9.67
C LEU A 136 15.07 -4.76 -10.84
N ASP A 137 15.89 -4.72 -11.88
CA ASP A 137 15.52 -4.22 -13.20
C ASP A 137 15.11 -5.43 -14.05
N ILE A 138 13.86 -5.46 -14.53
CA ILE A 138 13.31 -6.63 -15.22
C ILE A 138 12.95 -6.37 -16.68
N GLU A 139 13.18 -7.38 -17.51
CA GLU A 139 12.69 -7.45 -18.88
C GLU A 139 11.65 -8.58 -19.00
N VAL A 140 10.50 -8.28 -19.59
CA VAL A 140 9.37 -9.21 -19.70
C VAL A 140 9.14 -9.57 -21.16
N TYR A 141 9.23 -10.86 -21.47
CA TYR A 141 8.94 -11.41 -22.79
C TYR A 141 7.75 -12.36 -22.75
N CYS A 142 6.77 -12.13 -23.62
CA CYS A 142 5.72 -13.10 -23.94
C CYS A 142 5.27 -12.88 -25.39
N GLU A 143 5.07 -13.97 -26.15
CA GLU A 143 4.66 -13.89 -27.57
C GLU A 143 3.33 -13.14 -27.75
N ALA A 144 2.44 -13.22 -26.76
CA ALA A 144 1.15 -12.53 -26.76
C ALA A 144 1.26 -11.01 -26.88
N LEU A 145 2.36 -10.41 -26.40
CA LEU A 145 2.51 -8.97 -26.22
C LEU A 145 2.91 -8.20 -27.49
N LYS A 146 3.51 -8.88 -28.48
CA LYS A 146 4.15 -8.26 -29.66
C LYS A 146 3.25 -7.31 -30.45
N ASP A 147 1.99 -7.71 -30.65
CA ASP A 147 1.03 -6.98 -31.48
C ASP A 147 0.06 -6.13 -30.64
N MET A 148 0.29 -6.01 -29.33
CA MET A 148 -0.60 -5.26 -28.43
C MET A 148 -0.30 -3.77 -28.45
N GLU A 149 -1.33 -2.95 -28.24
CA GLU A 149 -1.18 -1.52 -27.99
C GLU A 149 -0.34 -1.29 -26.70
N GLU A 150 0.44 -0.21 -26.65
CA GLU A 150 1.46 0.03 -25.62
C GLU A 150 0.86 0.22 -24.22
N ASP A 151 -0.19 1.04 -24.09
CA ASP A 151 -0.84 1.23 -22.79
C ASP A 151 -1.49 -0.06 -22.30
N TYR A 152 -2.10 -0.82 -23.21
CA TYR A 152 -2.69 -2.11 -22.86
C TYR A 152 -1.65 -3.15 -22.43
N ARG A 153 -0.54 -3.31 -23.17
CA ARG A 153 0.51 -4.28 -22.80
C ARG A 153 1.17 -3.91 -21.46
N ASN A 154 1.39 -2.63 -21.19
CA ASN A 154 1.97 -2.15 -19.93
C ASN A 154 1.05 -2.48 -18.74
N ARG A 155 -0.24 -2.16 -18.84
CA ARG A 155 -1.23 -2.53 -17.80
C ARG A 155 -1.33 -4.03 -17.60
N LEU A 156 -1.29 -4.80 -18.68
CA LEU A 156 -1.38 -6.25 -18.62
C LEU A 156 -0.18 -6.88 -17.93
N VAL A 157 1.04 -6.45 -18.27
CA VAL A 157 2.27 -6.94 -17.63
C VAL A 157 2.31 -6.55 -16.15
N ALA A 158 1.96 -5.31 -15.81
CA ALA A 158 1.87 -4.87 -14.42
C ALA A 158 0.89 -5.75 -13.62
N TYR A 159 -0.30 -6.00 -14.18
CA TYR A 159 -1.30 -6.86 -13.56
C TYR A 159 -0.83 -8.32 -13.40
N MET A 160 -0.17 -8.88 -14.41
CA MET A 160 0.39 -10.23 -14.33
C MET A 160 1.50 -10.31 -13.28
N LEU A 161 2.38 -9.31 -13.17
CA LEU A 161 3.37 -9.27 -12.09
C LEU A 161 2.68 -9.20 -10.72
N GLU A 162 1.73 -8.28 -10.54
CA GLU A 162 0.99 -8.10 -9.28
C GLU A 162 0.27 -9.39 -8.84
N LEU A 163 -0.25 -10.18 -9.78
CA LEU A 163 -0.85 -11.49 -9.48
C LEU A 163 0.17 -12.50 -8.95
N PHE A 164 1.35 -12.56 -9.56
CA PHE A 164 2.32 -13.63 -9.29
C PHE A 164 3.27 -13.31 -8.13
N ILE A 165 3.76 -12.08 -8.04
CA ILE A 165 4.69 -11.66 -6.98
C ILE A 165 4.03 -10.83 -5.87
N GLY A 166 2.74 -10.51 -6.02
CA GLY A 166 1.98 -9.72 -5.04
C GLY A 166 2.32 -8.22 -5.10
N GLU A 167 1.51 -7.42 -4.41
CA GLU A 167 1.70 -5.96 -4.38
C GLU A 167 2.94 -5.55 -3.58
N LEU A 168 3.25 -6.30 -2.52
CA LEU A 168 4.38 -5.99 -1.64
C LEU A 168 5.72 -6.07 -2.37
N GLU A 169 6.02 -7.20 -3.00
CA GLU A 169 7.31 -7.38 -3.67
C GLU A 169 7.37 -6.57 -4.97
N LEU A 170 6.24 -6.36 -5.65
CA LEU A 170 6.20 -5.46 -6.81
C LEU A 170 6.65 -4.05 -6.41
N GLU A 171 6.18 -3.54 -5.27
CA GLU A 171 6.56 -2.21 -4.79
C GLU A 171 7.97 -2.18 -4.18
N ALA A 172 8.34 -3.18 -3.38
CA ALA A 172 9.60 -3.18 -2.65
C ALA A 172 10.81 -3.54 -3.51
N ARG A 173 10.63 -4.35 -4.57
CA ARG A 173 11.73 -5.03 -5.26
C ARG A 173 11.85 -4.71 -6.73
N ILE A 174 10.85 -4.17 -7.39
CA ILE A 174 10.92 -3.92 -8.83
C ILE A 174 11.20 -2.44 -9.10
N ASN A 175 12.38 -2.14 -9.62
CA ASN A 175 12.78 -0.77 -9.96
C ASN A 175 12.27 -0.36 -11.35
N SER A 176 12.40 -1.25 -12.33
CA SER A 176 11.97 -0.97 -13.70
C SER A 176 11.44 -2.21 -14.39
N ILE A 177 10.48 -2.00 -15.30
CA ILE A 177 9.87 -3.05 -16.12
C ILE A 177 10.02 -2.63 -17.59
N THR A 178 10.72 -3.45 -18.36
CA THR A 178 10.87 -3.27 -19.82
C THR A 178 10.19 -4.42 -20.54
N ILE A 179 9.25 -4.15 -21.44
CA ILE A 179 8.61 -5.19 -22.26
C ILE A 179 9.40 -5.36 -23.55
N ILE A 180 9.82 -6.59 -23.85
CA ILE A 180 10.66 -6.90 -25.01
C ILE A 180 9.94 -7.81 -26.01
N ASP A 181 10.15 -7.56 -27.31
CA ASP A 181 9.50 -8.29 -28.40
C ASP A 181 10.24 -9.59 -28.76
N THR A 182 11.48 -9.75 -28.32
CA THR A 182 12.28 -10.96 -28.55
C THR A 182 12.91 -11.42 -27.24
N PRO A 183 13.17 -12.72 -27.06
CA PRO A 183 13.91 -13.22 -25.90
C PRO A 183 15.23 -12.46 -25.71
N SER A 184 15.57 -12.14 -24.46
CA SER A 184 16.85 -11.56 -24.08
C SER A 184 17.92 -12.67 -23.96
N ASP A 185 19.18 -12.28 -24.07
CA ASP A 185 20.34 -13.16 -23.84
C ASP A 185 20.83 -13.08 -22.38
N GLU A 186 20.05 -12.45 -21.48
CA GLU A 186 20.37 -12.33 -20.06
C GLU A 186 20.47 -13.70 -19.38
N GLU A 187 21.48 -13.87 -18.52
CA GLU A 187 21.75 -15.16 -17.86
C GLU A 187 20.68 -15.48 -16.81
N ASN A 188 20.26 -14.45 -16.06
CA ASN A 188 19.22 -14.55 -15.05
C ASN A 188 17.85 -14.52 -15.73
N VAL A 189 17.24 -15.68 -15.85
CA VAL A 189 15.91 -15.85 -16.46
C VAL A 189 15.10 -16.90 -15.74
N CYS A 190 13.85 -16.56 -15.46
CA CYS A 190 12.86 -17.50 -14.93
C CYS A 190 11.54 -17.38 -15.71
N LEU A 191 10.62 -18.31 -15.47
CA LEU A 191 9.23 -18.13 -15.85
C LEU A 191 8.52 -17.32 -14.75
N LEU A 192 7.51 -16.53 -15.12
CA LEU A 192 6.77 -15.70 -14.17
C LEU A 192 6.25 -16.47 -12.92
N PRO A 193 5.76 -17.72 -13.01
CA PRO A 193 5.33 -18.48 -11.82
C PRO A 193 6.43 -18.73 -10.80
N ASN A 194 7.69 -18.77 -11.24
CA ASN A 194 8.83 -19.02 -10.36
C ASN A 194 9.44 -17.72 -9.83
N PHE A 195 9.05 -16.56 -10.38
CA PHE A 195 9.75 -15.30 -10.12
C PHE A 195 9.64 -14.84 -8.65
N TYR A 196 8.52 -15.16 -7.97
CA TYR A 196 8.40 -14.86 -6.55
C TYR A 196 9.40 -15.66 -5.69
N GLU A 197 9.64 -16.92 -6.03
CA GLU A 197 10.64 -17.75 -5.33
C GLU A 197 12.05 -17.21 -5.56
N ASP A 198 12.39 -16.86 -6.82
CA ASP A 198 13.66 -16.20 -7.15
C ASP A 198 13.85 -14.89 -6.35
N ILE A 199 12.81 -14.06 -6.22
CA ILE A 199 12.87 -12.83 -5.39
C ILE A 199 13.19 -13.17 -3.93
N CYS A 200 12.53 -14.20 -3.37
CA CYS A 200 12.79 -14.62 -1.99
C CYS A 200 14.24 -15.07 -1.80
N ASP A 201 14.76 -15.88 -2.72
CA ASP A 201 16.15 -16.36 -2.68
C ASP A 201 17.14 -15.18 -2.79
N ILE A 202 16.89 -14.22 -3.69
CA ILE A 202 17.71 -13.00 -3.82
C ILE A 202 17.71 -12.19 -2.53
N ILE A 203 16.55 -12.02 -1.88
CA ILE A 203 16.47 -11.26 -0.61
C ILE A 203 17.38 -11.89 0.45
N ILE A 204 17.42 -13.23 0.51
CA ILE A 204 18.25 -13.98 1.45
C ILE A 204 19.73 -13.88 1.07
N ASP A 205 20.06 -14.15 -0.19
CA ASP A 205 21.44 -14.22 -0.68
C ASP A 205 22.13 -12.85 -0.67
N GLU A 206 21.40 -11.77 -0.96
CA GLU A 206 21.90 -10.38 -0.97
C GLU A 206 21.71 -9.64 0.37
N GLU A 207 21.22 -10.33 1.40
CA GLU A 207 20.94 -9.78 2.74
C GLU A 207 20.08 -8.49 2.69
N TRP A 208 19.03 -8.50 1.85
CA TRP A 208 18.10 -7.38 1.76
C TRP A 208 17.16 -7.33 2.97
N SER A 209 16.67 -6.13 3.29
CA SER A 209 15.67 -5.98 4.36
C SER A 209 14.35 -6.63 3.94
N GLU A 210 13.78 -7.43 4.83
CA GLU A 210 12.44 -8.00 4.66
C GLU A 210 11.36 -6.95 4.95
N TYR A 211 10.31 -6.97 4.13
CA TYR A 211 9.09 -6.19 4.36
C TYR A 211 7.91 -7.16 4.53
N HIS A 212 6.91 -6.72 5.28
CA HIS A 212 5.65 -7.48 5.45
C HIS A 212 4.40 -6.61 5.22
N ASP A 213 4.59 -5.31 4.96
CA ASP A 213 3.54 -4.33 4.79
C ASP A 213 4.03 -3.22 3.84
N PRO A 214 3.40 -3.03 2.65
CA PRO A 214 3.83 -2.02 1.70
C PRO A 214 3.70 -0.60 2.26
N THR A 215 2.82 -0.39 3.25
CA THR A 215 2.68 0.90 3.92
C THR A 215 3.81 1.20 4.93
N THR A 216 4.85 0.36 4.96
CA THR A 216 6.08 0.54 5.75
C THR A 216 7.35 0.65 4.90
N ILE A 217 7.23 0.69 3.57
CA ILE A 217 8.35 0.92 2.66
C ILE A 217 8.67 2.42 2.66
N TYR A 218 9.80 2.80 3.27
CA TYR A 218 10.22 4.21 3.38
C TYR A 218 11.22 4.60 2.29
N MET A 219 11.02 5.79 1.73
CA MET A 219 11.98 6.48 0.89
C MET A 219 12.46 7.76 1.57
N ALA A 220 13.71 8.13 1.32
CA ALA A 220 14.33 9.34 1.87
C ALA A 220 14.84 10.26 0.75
N TYR A 221 14.51 11.54 0.86
CA TYR A 221 14.89 12.58 -0.08
C TYR A 221 15.64 13.70 0.66
N LYS A 222 16.75 14.16 0.09
CA LYS A 222 17.42 15.38 0.53
C LYS A 222 16.99 16.52 -0.38
N LEU A 223 16.54 17.62 0.21
CA LEU A 223 16.15 18.82 -0.52
C LEU A 223 17.39 19.71 -0.74
N ASP A 224 17.51 20.30 -1.94
CA ASP A 224 18.63 21.18 -2.28
C ASP A 224 18.62 22.47 -1.42
N GLU A 225 19.81 22.90 -0.99
CA GLU A 225 19.98 24.02 -0.06
C GLU A 225 19.70 25.39 -0.73
N LYS A 226 18.58 26.04 -0.36
CA LYS A 226 18.28 27.51 -0.32
C LYS A 226 16.79 27.71 0.01
N LEU A 227 16.30 28.70 0.75
CA LEU A 227 16.72 29.46 1.93
C LEU A 227 15.67 29.08 3.00
N PRO A 228 16.04 28.81 4.24
CA PRO A 228 15.08 28.38 5.26
C PRO A 228 14.13 29.53 5.54
N SER A 229 12.87 29.37 5.15
CA SER A 229 11.82 30.24 5.66
C SER A 229 11.45 29.74 7.05
N GLU A 230 11.22 30.62 8.00
CA GLU A 230 10.70 30.24 9.33
C GLU A 230 9.25 29.71 9.27
N THR A 231 8.62 29.74 8.08
CA THR A 231 7.28 29.20 7.89
C THR A 231 7.29 27.68 7.82
N LEU A 232 6.31 27.05 8.48
CA LEU A 232 6.10 25.60 8.47
C LEU A 232 6.26 24.99 7.07
N ARG A 233 6.97 23.87 7.03
CA ARG A 233 7.40 23.06 5.88
C ARG A 233 8.27 23.74 4.84
N LYS A 234 8.48 25.06 4.87
CA LYS A 234 9.47 25.73 4.00
C LYS A 234 10.87 25.74 4.61
N ASP A 235 11.05 25.14 5.78
CA ASP A 235 12.33 24.94 6.45
C ASP A 235 12.87 23.52 6.30
N MET A 236 12.16 22.63 5.58
CA MET A 236 12.53 21.22 5.40
C MET A 236 13.88 21.06 4.69
N LYS A 237 14.70 20.15 5.20
CA LYS A 237 15.99 19.72 4.62
C LYS A 237 15.95 18.29 4.10
N MET A 238 15.20 17.43 4.79
CA MET A 238 15.10 16.01 4.49
C MET A 238 13.65 15.57 4.66
N ILE A 239 13.17 14.77 3.71
CA ILE A 239 11.85 14.14 3.75
C ILE A 239 12.08 12.64 3.83
N ILE A 240 11.32 11.97 4.70
CA ILE A 240 11.28 10.52 4.82
C ILE A 240 9.81 10.14 4.70
N THR A 241 9.42 9.29 3.76
CA THR A 241 7.99 9.01 3.53
C THR A 241 7.73 7.60 3.03
N THR A 242 6.55 7.07 3.36
CA THR A 242 6.00 5.88 2.71
C THR A 242 5.07 6.20 1.54
N ASN A 243 4.82 7.48 1.27
CA ASN A 243 4.00 7.95 0.16
C ASN A 243 4.74 9.04 -0.64
N PRO A 244 5.68 8.64 -1.52
CA PRO A 244 6.43 9.55 -2.39
C PRO A 244 5.55 10.48 -3.22
N GLN A 245 4.49 9.92 -3.81
CA GLN A 245 3.56 10.67 -4.66
C GLN A 245 2.91 11.83 -3.89
N LEU A 246 2.46 11.59 -2.66
CA LEU A 246 1.92 12.66 -1.81
C LEU A 246 2.96 13.78 -1.59
N GLN A 247 4.22 13.46 -1.36
CA GLN A 247 5.24 14.48 -1.14
C GLN A 247 5.54 15.28 -2.41
N GLU A 248 5.59 14.62 -3.57
CA GLU A 248 5.73 15.29 -4.86
C GLU A 248 4.56 16.27 -5.11
N GLU A 249 3.33 15.81 -4.90
CA GLU A 249 2.13 16.64 -5.00
C GLU A 249 2.24 17.87 -4.08
N LEU A 250 2.57 17.69 -2.80
CA LEU A 250 2.67 18.78 -1.83
C LEU A 250 3.77 19.80 -2.19
N LEU A 251 4.92 19.35 -2.69
CA LEU A 251 5.99 20.23 -3.16
C LEU A 251 5.57 21.05 -4.39
N ASN A 252 4.74 20.46 -5.26
CA ASN A 252 4.19 21.11 -6.46
C ASN A 252 2.89 21.89 -6.20
N GLN A 253 2.39 21.93 -4.96
CA GLN A 253 1.09 22.53 -4.59
C GLN A 253 -0.11 21.86 -5.29
N GLU A 254 0.03 20.58 -5.56
CA GLU A 254 -1.01 19.66 -6.00
C GLU A 254 -1.53 18.88 -4.77
N TYR A 255 -2.80 18.47 -4.80
CA TYR A 255 -3.48 17.93 -3.61
C TYR A 255 -4.45 16.81 -3.98
N GLN A 256 -4.17 16.04 -5.03
CA GLN A 256 -5.09 15.02 -5.53
C GLN A 256 -5.21 13.89 -4.50
N SER A 257 -4.08 13.36 -4.04
CA SER A 257 -4.02 12.35 -2.99
C SER A 257 -4.73 12.81 -1.70
N CYS A 258 -4.59 14.09 -1.31
CA CYS A 258 -5.30 14.63 -0.16
C CYS A 258 -6.82 14.71 -0.36
N LYS A 259 -7.30 15.09 -1.55
CA LYS A 259 -8.73 15.15 -1.86
C LYS A 259 -9.35 13.76 -1.88
N ASP A 260 -8.69 12.79 -2.51
CA ASP A 260 -9.18 11.41 -2.58
C ASP A 260 -9.27 10.78 -1.19
N MET A 261 -8.29 11.03 -0.32
CA MET A 261 -8.33 10.59 1.08
C MET A 261 -9.50 11.25 1.84
N LYS A 262 -9.78 12.53 1.56
CA LYS A 262 -10.89 13.29 2.15
C LYS A 262 -12.27 12.77 1.76
N GLU A 263 -12.45 12.38 0.50
CA GLU A 263 -13.70 11.80 0.01
C GLU A 263 -14.03 10.48 0.72
N ARG A 264 -13.00 9.69 1.03
CA ARG A 264 -13.07 8.44 1.82
C ARG A 264 -13.34 8.69 3.32
N GLY A 265 -13.29 9.94 3.78
CA GLY A 265 -13.56 10.34 5.17
C GLY A 265 -12.34 10.28 6.08
N ALA A 266 -11.14 10.24 5.51
CA ALA A 266 -9.86 10.40 6.20
C ALA A 266 -9.19 11.71 5.77
N GLU A 267 -8.06 12.10 6.36
CA GLU A 267 -7.27 13.21 5.83
C GLU A 267 -5.78 13.00 6.06
N TYR A 268 -4.96 13.63 5.22
CA TYR A 268 -3.55 13.75 5.49
C TYR A 268 -3.25 15.05 6.21
N GLY A 269 -2.30 14.98 7.12
CA GLY A 269 -1.74 16.14 7.79
C GLY A 269 -0.37 15.83 8.36
N TYR A 270 0.12 16.74 9.18
CA TYR A 270 1.40 16.59 9.84
C TYR A 270 1.32 17.09 11.28
N LEU A 271 2.02 16.36 12.13
CA LEU A 271 2.39 16.78 13.46
C LEU A 271 3.70 17.57 13.38
N PHE A 272 3.85 18.63 14.16
CA PHE A 272 5.09 19.39 14.22
C PHE A 272 5.43 19.89 15.63
N TYR A 273 6.72 20.10 15.86
CA TYR A 273 7.28 20.68 17.08
C TYR A 273 8.60 21.40 16.73
N GLU A 274 9.02 22.35 17.56
CA GLU A 274 10.30 23.05 17.37
C GLU A 274 11.46 22.06 17.55
N VAL A 275 12.48 22.16 16.68
CA VAL A 275 13.69 21.35 16.78
C VAL A 275 14.32 21.54 18.16
N LEU A 276 14.56 20.43 18.87
CA LEU A 276 15.05 20.45 20.25
C LEU A 276 16.55 20.16 20.35
N TYR A 277 17.09 19.46 19.35
CA TYR A 277 18.48 19.03 19.31
C TYR A 277 19.12 19.32 17.96
N GLU A 278 20.45 19.29 17.92
CA GLU A 278 21.20 19.38 16.67
C GLU A 278 21.22 18.02 15.95
N ASP A 279 21.07 18.08 14.62
CA ASP A 279 21.33 17.03 13.64
C ASP A 279 20.81 15.62 14.02
N GLU A 280 21.71 14.67 14.28
CA GLU A 280 21.39 13.25 14.44
C GLU A 280 20.48 12.95 15.63
N LYS A 281 20.60 13.74 16.71
CA LYS A 281 19.76 13.56 17.90
C LYS A 281 18.31 13.92 17.61
N GLU A 282 18.09 14.93 16.79
CA GLU A 282 16.75 15.33 16.36
C GLU A 282 16.14 14.25 15.46
N ALA A 283 16.91 13.70 14.52
CA ALA A 283 16.47 12.59 13.69
C ALA A 283 16.05 11.37 14.52
N LEU A 284 16.83 11.03 15.56
CA LEU A 284 16.53 9.93 16.48
C LEU A 284 15.27 10.21 17.31
N LEU A 285 15.13 11.43 17.85
CA LEU A 285 13.92 11.83 18.59
C LEU A 285 12.68 11.72 17.70
N ARG A 286 12.72 12.29 16.49
CA ARG A 286 11.61 12.25 15.54
C ARG A 286 11.20 10.80 15.23
N GLN A 287 12.18 9.93 15.00
CA GLN A 287 11.92 8.51 14.73
C GLN A 287 11.29 7.79 15.93
N GLN A 288 11.74 8.10 17.16
CA GLN A 288 11.15 7.53 18.39
C GLN A 288 9.70 8.00 18.57
N LEU A 289 9.45 9.31 18.44
CA LEU A 289 8.12 9.89 18.52
C LEU A 289 7.20 9.32 17.44
N GLU A 290 7.66 9.20 16.20
CA GLU A 290 6.89 8.61 15.12
C GLU A 290 6.43 7.19 15.47
N LYS A 291 7.33 6.33 15.98
CA LYS A 291 6.99 4.97 16.41
C LYS A 291 5.99 4.95 17.56
N GLU A 292 6.17 5.81 18.56
CA GLU A 292 5.28 5.90 19.72
C GLU A 292 3.89 6.40 19.34
N ILE A 293 3.83 7.45 18.51
CA ILE A 293 2.59 8.03 17.99
C ILE A 293 1.88 7.01 17.11
N ASN A 294 2.59 6.34 16.21
CA ASN A 294 2.00 5.31 15.36
C ASN A 294 1.39 4.21 16.22
N LYS A 295 2.14 3.68 17.19
CA LYS A 295 1.62 2.65 18.10
C LYS A 295 0.37 3.13 18.84
N LEU A 296 0.41 4.32 19.43
CA LEU A 296 -0.72 4.84 20.22
C LEU A 296 -1.96 5.09 19.36
N PHE A 297 -1.81 5.75 18.22
CA PHE A 297 -2.95 6.19 17.42
C PHE A 297 -3.45 5.11 16.46
N TYR A 298 -2.58 4.29 15.92
CA TYR A 298 -2.98 3.21 15.00
C TYR A 298 -3.68 2.09 15.75
N ASP A 299 -3.22 1.71 16.96
CA ASP A 299 -3.92 0.72 17.80
C ASP A 299 -5.37 1.14 18.07
N MET A 300 -5.60 2.44 18.28
CA MET A 300 -6.92 3.05 18.47
C MET A 300 -7.69 3.32 17.16
N SER A 301 -7.10 2.97 16.01
CA SER A 301 -7.66 3.17 14.67
C SER A 301 -7.95 4.64 14.35
N LEU A 302 -7.13 5.55 14.91
CA LEU A 302 -7.30 7.00 14.76
C LEU A 302 -6.45 7.58 13.63
N ALA A 303 -5.19 7.16 13.54
CA ALA A 303 -4.26 7.63 12.53
C ALA A 303 -3.09 6.65 12.36
N ARG A 304 -2.40 6.72 11.24
CA ARG A 304 -1.14 6.02 10.94
C ARG A 304 -0.06 7.03 10.56
N THR A 305 1.17 6.85 11.03
CA THR A 305 2.29 7.68 10.55
C THR A 305 2.76 7.21 9.18
N ILE A 306 3.17 8.15 8.34
CA ILE A 306 3.56 7.91 6.94
C ILE A 306 4.92 8.55 6.62
N GLY A 307 5.73 8.77 7.65
CA GLY A 307 6.99 9.49 7.59
C GLY A 307 6.91 10.91 8.15
N GLY A 308 7.52 11.86 7.44
CA GLY A 308 7.67 13.23 7.88
C GLY A 308 8.88 13.91 7.27
N ALA A 309 9.35 14.96 7.95
CA ALA A 309 10.48 15.74 7.51
C ALA A 309 11.28 16.27 8.69
N ILE A 310 12.54 16.59 8.43
CA ILE A 310 13.40 17.32 9.37
C ILE A 310 13.68 18.68 8.74
N GLY A 311 13.28 19.73 9.44
CA GLY A 311 13.52 21.12 9.04
C GLY A 311 14.66 21.76 9.82
N ILE A 312 14.78 23.08 9.65
CA ILE A 312 15.74 23.91 10.39
C ILE A 312 15.14 24.39 11.71
N HIS A 313 13.85 24.70 11.70
CA HIS A 313 13.14 25.26 12.84
C HIS A 313 12.19 24.24 13.46
N TYR A 314 11.64 23.34 12.65
CA TYR A 314 10.66 22.36 13.08
C TYR A 314 10.99 20.95 12.59
N SER A 315 10.55 19.98 13.37
CA SER A 315 10.48 18.57 13.00
C SER A 315 9.05 18.17 12.73
N TYR A 316 8.85 17.30 11.74
CA TYR A 316 7.54 16.92 11.21
C TYR A 316 7.33 15.40 11.24
N ILE A 317 6.12 14.99 11.57
CA ILE A 317 5.65 13.60 11.46
C ILE A 317 4.35 13.62 10.66
N ASP A 318 4.39 13.09 9.45
CA ASP A 318 3.26 13.06 8.53
C ASP A 318 2.33 11.91 8.93
N VAL A 319 1.02 12.16 8.86
CA VAL A 319 -0.01 11.23 9.34
C VAL A 319 -1.17 11.12 8.36
N ALA A 320 -1.68 9.90 8.20
CA ALA A 320 -3.00 9.60 7.64
C ALA A 320 -3.99 9.48 8.80
N VAL A 321 -4.93 10.41 8.93
CA VAL A 321 -5.91 10.48 10.01
C VAL A 321 -7.24 9.90 9.56
N PHE A 322 -7.69 8.84 10.23
CA PHE A 322 -8.93 8.10 9.90
C PHE A 322 -10.14 8.53 10.74
N ASP A 323 -9.89 9.14 11.89
CA ASP A 323 -10.89 9.72 12.79
C ASP A 323 -10.33 11.00 13.44
N ILE A 324 -10.60 12.15 12.80
CA ILE A 324 -10.04 13.44 13.21
C ILE A 324 -10.48 13.88 14.62
N ASP A 325 -11.70 13.57 15.02
CA ASP A 325 -12.24 13.96 16.33
C ASP A 325 -11.54 13.16 17.43
N GLY A 326 -11.47 11.83 17.25
CA GLY A 326 -10.73 10.96 18.17
C GLY A 326 -9.24 11.27 18.20
N PHE A 327 -8.63 11.57 17.05
CA PHE A 327 -7.23 11.95 16.92
C PHE A 327 -6.90 13.23 17.70
N LYS A 328 -7.70 14.29 17.58
CA LYS A 328 -7.46 15.56 18.31
C LYS A 328 -7.50 15.35 19.82
N ILE A 329 -8.48 14.59 20.32
CA ILE A 329 -8.59 14.25 21.75
C ILE A 329 -7.38 13.43 22.22
N ALA A 330 -6.93 12.47 21.41
CA ALA A 330 -5.76 11.65 21.73
C ALA A 330 -4.46 12.47 21.72
N LEU A 331 -4.32 13.42 20.79
CA LEU A 331 -3.19 14.34 20.72
C LEU A 331 -3.12 15.28 21.93
N GLU A 332 -4.25 15.82 22.38
CA GLU A 332 -4.31 16.62 23.61
C GLU A 332 -3.80 15.83 24.83
N LYS A 333 -4.24 14.58 24.98
CA LYS A 333 -3.79 13.69 26.05
C LYS A 333 -2.32 13.29 25.93
N LEU A 334 -1.80 13.17 24.70
CA LEU A 334 -0.37 12.92 24.48
C LEU A 334 0.45 14.13 24.96
N ASN A 335 0.02 15.34 24.62
CA ASN A 335 0.68 16.59 25.03
C ASN A 335 0.73 16.79 26.55
N GLU A 336 -0.20 16.23 27.32
CA GLU A 336 -0.14 16.25 28.80
C GLU A 336 1.04 15.45 29.37
N LYS A 337 1.59 14.51 28.61
CA LYS A 337 2.68 13.60 29.03
C LYS A 337 4.05 14.03 28.53
N LEU A 338 4.10 14.91 27.53
CA LEU A 338 5.33 15.36 26.89
C LEU A 338 5.89 16.61 27.58
N SER A 339 7.22 16.77 27.54
CA SER A 339 7.90 17.97 28.05
C SER A 339 7.78 19.17 27.12
N PHE A 340 7.29 18.96 25.90
CA PHE A 340 7.03 19.98 24.87
C PHE A 340 5.71 19.65 24.17
N LYS A 341 5.14 20.64 23.48
CA LYS A 341 3.88 20.45 22.75
C LYS A 341 4.13 20.06 21.30
N ILE A 342 3.34 19.11 20.83
CA ILE A 342 3.20 18.72 19.44
C ILE A 342 1.87 19.29 18.92
N TYR A 343 1.94 19.93 17.76
CA TYR A 343 0.79 20.56 17.09
C TYR A 343 0.42 19.77 15.85
N TYR A 344 -0.84 19.85 15.42
CA TYR A 344 -1.33 19.23 14.19
C TYR A 344 -1.76 20.29 13.19
N ARG A 345 -1.51 20.02 11.91
CA ARG A 345 -2.09 20.77 10.79
C ARG A 345 -2.47 19.84 9.64
N SER A 346 -3.64 20.05 9.05
CA SER A 346 -4.05 19.36 7.82
C SER A 346 -3.26 19.90 6.63
N PHE A 347 -2.90 19.04 5.66
CA PHE A 347 -2.24 19.52 4.44
C PHE A 347 -3.14 20.39 3.57
N LEU A 348 -4.46 20.28 3.72
CA LEU A 348 -5.44 21.06 2.97
C LEU A 348 -5.75 22.42 3.62
N GLU A 349 -5.21 22.73 4.80
CA GLU A 349 -5.41 24.00 5.50
C GLU A 349 -4.19 24.92 5.34
N ASN A 350 -4.34 25.95 4.50
CA ASN A 350 -3.32 26.99 4.27
C ASN A 350 -3.01 27.84 5.49
#